data_AF-A0A535XFL1-F1
#
_entry.id   AF-A0A535XFL1-F1
#
_cell.length_a   1.000
_cell.length_b   1.000
_cell.length_c   1.000
_cell.angle_alpha   90.00
_cell.angle_beta   90.00
_cell.angle_gamma   90.00
#
_symmetry.space_group_name_H-M   'P 1'
#
loop_
_entity.id
_entity.type
_entity.pdbx_description
1 polymer ?
#
loop_
_entity_poly.entity_id
_entity_poly.type
_entity_poly.pdbx_seq_one_letter_code
_entity_poly.pdbx_strand_id
1 'polypeptide(L)'
;AGRAKIAAAKRDGSWTLLDSVEALEVPDDLRKTLGAAGMRKFQALTPGRRKEHLRALVTAKKAETRAKRVADIVRVMRKRPQ
;
A
#
# COMPACT_ATOMS: atom_id res chain seq x y z
N ALA A 1 -7.85 -19.37 9.86
CA ALA A 1 -6.48 -19.22 9.32
C ALA A 1 -6.29 -17.81 8.78
N GLY A 2 -5.41 -16.98 9.38
CA GLY A 2 -5.23 -15.58 8.92
C GLY A 2 -4.36 -14.67 9.78
N ARG A 3 -3.76 -15.15 10.88
CA ARG A 3 -3.05 -14.30 11.85
C ARG A 3 -1.61 -14.73 12.17
N ALA A 4 -1.03 -15.66 11.43
CA ALA A 4 0.28 -16.25 11.76
C ALA A 4 1.51 -15.49 11.24
N LYS A 5 1.38 -14.32 10.59
CA LYS A 5 2.53 -13.63 9.93
C LYS A 5 2.96 -12.30 10.53
N ILE A 6 2.48 -11.96 11.73
CA ILE A 6 2.85 -10.70 12.40
C ILE A 6 4.18 -10.84 13.17
N ALA A 7 4.61 -12.06 13.54
CA ALA A 7 5.76 -12.28 14.41
C ALA A 7 7.13 -11.81 13.85
N ALA A 8 7.32 -11.77 12.54
CA ALA A 8 8.61 -11.37 11.95
C ALA A 8 8.79 -9.84 11.75
N ALA A 9 7.88 -8.98 12.25
CA ALA A 9 7.91 -7.54 11.94
C ALA A 9 8.86 -6.74 12.83
N LYS A 10 9.49 -7.39 13.81
CA LYS A 10 10.18 -6.70 14.90
C LYS A 10 11.68 -6.48 14.68
N ARG A 11 12.29 -6.94 13.57
CA ARG A 11 13.78 -6.98 13.51
C ARG A 11 14.50 -6.05 12.51
N ASP A 12 13.87 -5.47 11.48
CA ASP A 12 14.68 -4.95 10.36
C ASP A 12 14.08 -3.75 9.59
N GLY A 13 13.72 -2.64 10.26
CA GLY A 13 13.27 -1.41 9.55
C GLY A 13 11.76 -1.25 9.36
N SER A 14 10.95 -2.01 10.12
CA SER A 14 9.49 -1.82 10.15
C SER A 14 9.05 -0.47 10.77
N TRP A 15 9.94 0.22 11.49
CA TRP A 15 9.70 1.57 12.01
C TRP A 15 9.83 2.65 10.93
N THR A 16 10.89 2.57 10.11
CA THR A 16 11.08 3.45 8.94
C THR A 16 9.93 3.33 7.95
N LEU A 17 9.39 2.12 7.81
CA LEU A 17 8.25 1.87 6.95
C LEU A 17 6.93 2.49 7.47
N LEU A 18 6.72 2.57 8.79
CA LEU A 18 5.55 3.28 9.33
C LEU A 18 5.71 4.79 9.16
N ASP A 19 6.93 5.30 9.25
CA ASP A 19 7.23 6.71 8.99
C ASP A 19 6.89 7.11 7.54
N SER A 20 7.29 6.30 6.55
CA SER A 20 6.87 6.48 5.15
C SER A 20 5.34 6.49 4.98
N VAL A 21 4.59 5.71 5.76
CA VAL A 21 3.11 5.73 5.73
C VAL A 21 2.56 7.03 6.29
N GLU A 22 3.13 7.52 7.40
CA GLU A 22 2.72 8.79 8.01
C GLU A 22 3.06 9.98 7.12
N ALA A 23 4.22 9.94 6.45
CA ALA A 23 4.66 10.89 5.42
C ALA A 23 3.85 10.80 4.11
N LEU A 24 2.92 9.84 3.99
CA LEU A 24 2.16 9.54 2.77
C LEU A 24 3.05 9.26 1.55
N GLU A 25 4.23 8.71 1.79
CA GLU A 25 5.19 8.37 0.74
C GLU A 25 4.64 7.23 -0.12
N VAL A 26 4.49 7.51 -1.42
CA VAL A 26 3.93 6.56 -2.36
C VAL A 26 5.06 5.72 -2.97
N PRO A 27 5.09 4.40 -2.76
CA PRO A 27 6.15 3.56 -3.31
C PRO A 27 6.10 3.53 -4.83
N ASP A 28 7.27 3.51 -5.46
CA ASP A 28 7.39 3.56 -6.91
C ASP A 28 6.72 2.36 -7.61
N ASP A 29 6.65 1.19 -6.94
CA ASP A 29 5.91 0.02 -7.42
C ASP A 29 4.41 0.34 -7.63
N LEU A 30 3.79 1.02 -6.66
CA LEU A 30 2.39 1.41 -6.72
C LEU A 30 2.20 2.48 -7.79
N ARG A 31 3.13 3.45 -7.87
CA ARG A 31 3.11 4.51 -8.86
C ARG A 31 3.18 4.00 -10.29
N LYS A 32 4.12 3.09 -10.57
CA LYS A 32 4.28 2.46 -11.88
C LYS A 32 3.05 1.65 -12.26
N THR A 33 2.45 0.92 -11.32
CA THR A 33 1.29 0.06 -11.63
C THR A 33 0.00 0.86 -11.81
N LEU A 34 -0.23 1.94 -11.04
CA LEU A 34 -1.39 2.82 -11.19
C LEU A 34 -1.30 3.70 -12.44
N GLY A 35 -0.07 4.09 -12.83
CA GLY A 35 0.17 5.12 -13.84
C GLY A 35 -0.35 6.50 -13.40
N ALA A 36 -0.22 7.51 -14.28
CA ALA A 36 -0.59 8.89 -13.95
C ALA A 36 -2.07 9.04 -13.58
N ALA A 37 -2.98 8.42 -14.33
CA ALA A 37 -4.42 8.51 -14.09
C ALA A 37 -4.84 7.86 -12.76
N GLY A 38 -4.31 6.68 -12.45
CA GLY A 38 -4.56 6.00 -11.18
C GLY A 38 -3.95 6.75 -10.01
N MET A 39 -2.78 7.37 -10.19
CA MET A 39 -2.13 8.18 -9.17
C MET A 39 -2.92 9.44 -8.82
N ARG A 40 -3.54 10.11 -9.80
CA ARG A 40 -4.45 11.24 -9.51
C ARG A 40 -5.63 10.81 -8.65
N LYS A 41 -6.23 9.64 -8.92
CA LYS A 41 -7.31 9.08 -8.10
C LYS A 41 -6.85 8.72 -6.69
N PHE A 42 -5.67 8.10 -6.57
CA PHE A 42 -5.09 7.75 -5.28
C PHE A 42 -4.79 8.98 -4.43
N GLN A 43 -4.22 10.03 -5.04
CA GLN A 43 -3.98 11.31 -4.36
C GLN A 43 -5.28 12.04 -3.99
N ALA A 44 -6.37 11.83 -4.74
CA ALA A 44 -7.69 12.38 -4.42
C ALA A 44 -8.37 11.67 -3.23
N LEU A 45 -7.86 10.52 -2.76
CA LEU A 45 -8.38 9.88 -1.55
C LEU A 45 -8.08 10.73 -0.31
N THR A 46 -8.87 10.55 0.75
CA THR A 46 -8.55 11.13 2.05
C THR A 46 -7.22 10.58 2.59
N PRO A 47 -6.47 11.37 3.38
CA PRO A 47 -5.19 10.93 3.93
C PRO A 47 -5.31 9.63 4.73
N GLY A 48 -6.42 9.42 5.47
CA GLY A 48 -6.67 8.15 6.17
C GLY A 48 -6.76 6.93 5.25
N ARG A 49 -7.43 7.05 4.09
CA ARG A 49 -7.53 5.97 3.09
C ARG A 49 -6.18 5.70 2.42
N ARG A 50 -5.39 6.75 2.14
CA ARG A 50 -4.02 6.59 1.64
C ARG A 50 -3.15 5.85 2.64
N LYS A 51 -3.18 6.26 3.92
CA LYS A 51 -2.45 5.59 5.00
C LYS A 51 -2.84 4.12 5.13
N GLU A 52 -4.12 3.78 5.04
CA GLU A 52 -4.59 2.38 5.08
C GLU A 52 -3.98 1.53 3.96
N HIS A 53 -3.98 2.04 2.72
CA HIS A 53 -3.37 1.36 1.58
C HIS A 53 -1.86 1.24 1.71
N LEU A 54 -1.16 2.31 2.09
CA LEU A 54 0.29 2.30 2.30
C LEU A 54 0.67 1.34 3.44
N ARG A 55 -0.10 1.32 4.54
CA ARG A 55 0.08 0.38 5.65
C ARG A 55 -0.04 -1.07 5.19
N ALA A 56 -1.00 -1.38 4.33
CA ALA A 56 -1.16 -2.72 3.74
C ALA A 56 0.04 -3.13 2.87
N LEU A 57 0.71 -2.17 2.21
CA LEU A 57 1.90 -2.42 1.41
C LEU A 57 3.15 -2.63 2.25
N VAL A 58 3.36 -1.83 3.29
CA VAL A 58 4.54 -1.96 4.16
C VAL A 58 4.46 -3.17 5.09
N THR A 59 3.26 -3.60 5.46
CA THR A 59 3.05 -4.84 6.23
C THR A 59 3.21 -6.10 5.39
N ALA A 60 3.19 -5.98 4.05
CA ALA A 60 3.37 -7.10 3.12
C ALA A 60 4.86 -7.42 2.89
N LYS A 61 5.45 -8.19 3.82
CA LYS A 61 6.88 -8.55 3.82
C LYS A 61 7.35 -9.39 2.63
N LYS A 62 6.45 -10.14 1.98
CA LYS A 62 6.79 -10.97 0.81
C LYS A 62 6.50 -10.18 -0.46
N ALA A 63 7.46 -10.15 -1.41
CA ALA A 63 7.30 -9.48 -2.70
C ALA A 63 6.04 -9.92 -3.46
N GLU A 64 5.73 -11.22 -3.50
CA GLU A 64 4.47 -11.72 -4.08
C GLU A 64 3.22 -11.15 -3.40
N THR A 65 3.24 -11.03 -2.07
CA THR A 65 2.09 -10.48 -1.32
C THR A 65 1.95 -8.98 -1.57
N ARG A 66 3.07 -8.25 -1.64
CA ARG A 66 3.11 -6.83 -2.00
C ARG A 66 2.54 -6.62 -3.40
N ALA A 67 2.98 -7.40 -4.39
CA ALA A 67 2.46 -7.34 -5.76
C ALA A 67 0.94 -7.59 -5.82
N LYS A 68 0.43 -8.59 -5.07
CA LYS A 68 -1.01 -8.84 -4.96
C LYS A 68 -1.77 -7.65 -4.35
N ARG A 69 -1.22 -7.02 -3.32
CA ARG A 69 -1.82 -5.82 -2.68
C ARG A 69 -1.82 -4.62 -3.62
N VAL A 70 -0.73 -4.38 -4.35
CA VAL A 70 -0.66 -3.31 -5.37
C VAL A 70 -1.72 -3.53 -6.44
N ALA A 71 -1.84 -4.75 -6.97
CA ALA A 71 -2.84 -5.09 -7.97
C ALA A 71 -4.28 -4.89 -7.46
N ASP A 72 -4.53 -5.22 -6.19
CA ASP A 72 -5.84 -5.00 -5.54
C ASP A 72 -6.17 -3.51 -5.39
N ILE A 73 -5.22 -2.69 -4.93
CA ILE A 73 -5.38 -1.23 -4.85
C ILE A 73 -5.68 -0.66 -6.24
N VAL A 74 -4.92 -1.06 -7.26
CA VAL A 74 -5.13 -0.63 -8.64
C VAL A 74 -6.51 -1.01 -9.13
N ARG A 75 -6.99 -2.22 -8.81
CA ARG A 75 -8.35 -2.67 -9.15
C ARG A 75 -9.42 -1.79 -8.48
N VAL A 76 -9.26 -1.46 -7.20
CA VAL A 76 -10.17 -0.57 -6.48
C VAL A 76 -10.16 0.84 -7.10
N MET A 77 -8.99 1.39 -7.44
CA MET A 77 -8.89 2.71 -8.08
C MET A 77 -9.42 2.74 -9.51
N ARG A 78 -9.41 1.59 -10.21
CA ARG A 78 -9.96 1.45 -11.55
C ARG A 78 -11.47 1.26 -11.56
N LYS A 79 -12.04 0.60 -10.55
CA LYS A 79 -13.50 0.56 -10.39
C LYS A 79 -14.01 1.99 -10.17
N ARG A 80 -14.89 2.45 -11.07
CA ARG A 80 -15.70 3.65 -10.79
C ARG A 80 -16.56 3.34 -9.55
N PRO A 81 -16.78 4.30 -8.63
CA PRO A 81 -17.94 4.19 -7.76
C PRO A 81 -19.16 4.06 -8.69
N GLN A 82 -19.93 2.99 -8.50
CA GLN A 82 -21.32 2.95 -8.97
C GLN A 82 -22.08 4.06 -8.24
#